data_AF-A0A8T6ZYV3-F1
#
_entry.id   AF-A0A8T6ZYV3-F1
#
_cell.length_a   1.000
_cell.length_b   1.000
_cell.length_c   1.000
_cell.angle_alpha   90.00
_cell.angle_beta   90.00
_cell.angle_gamma   90.00
#
_symmetry.space_group_name_H-M   'P 1'
#
loop_
_entity.id
_entity.type
_entity.pdbx_description
1 polymer ?
#
loop_
_entity_poly.entity_id
_entity_poly.type
_entity_poly.pdbx_seq_one_letter_code
_entity_poly.pdbx_strand_id
1 'polypeptide(L)'
;MLFLRIIIIALPQIFLFLIIGARLDWLGGWNHESRSFDIMVMLFIVIPIFTAALLFGESVRYYRKVKSKDETRSILLPGLALLIFLEALSIDFYMLTQLRM
;
A
#
# COMPACT_ATOMS: atom_id res chain seq x y z
N MET A 1 8.79 2.07 -15.23
CA MET A 1 7.86 1.16 -14.52
C MET A 1 8.40 0.67 -13.17
N LEU A 2 9.69 0.35 -13.06
CA LEU A 2 10.30 -0.10 -11.80
C LEU A 2 10.18 0.95 -10.67
N PHE A 3 10.42 2.22 -11.00
CA PHE A 3 10.27 3.33 -10.05
C PHE A 3 8.85 3.46 -9.48
N LEU A 4 7.83 3.42 -10.34
CA LEU A 4 6.43 3.47 -9.92
C LEU A 4 6.05 2.27 -9.04
N ARG A 5 6.58 1.07 -9.34
CA ARG A 5 6.42 -0.10 -8.46
C ARG A 5 7.02 0.16 -7.07
N ILE A 6 8.26 0.64 -7.00
CA ILE A 6 8.92 0.91 -5.71
C ILE A 6 8.12 1.90 -4.89
N ILE A 7 7.57 2.96 -5.51
CA ILE A 7 6.71 3.92 -4.83
C ILE A 7 5.47 3.22 -4.25
N ILE A 8 4.75 2.43 -5.06
CA ILE A 8 3.54 1.73 -4.61
C ILE A 8 3.85 0.73 -3.48
N ILE A 9 5.00 0.07 -3.54
CA ILE A 9 5.46 -0.87 -2.50
C ILE A 9 5.81 -0.12 -1.20
N ALA A 10 6.41 1.07 -1.30
CA ALA A 10 6.80 1.86 -0.14
C ALA A 10 5.62 2.59 0.52
N LEU A 11 4.55 2.87 -0.22
CA LEU A 11 3.41 3.66 0.27
C LEU A 11 2.75 3.09 1.54
N PRO A 12 2.40 1.79 1.62
CA PRO A 12 1.85 1.21 2.86
C PRO A 12 2.81 1.35 4.05
N GLN A 13 4.11 1.17 3.83
CA GLN A 13 5.13 1.32 4.88
C GLN A 13 5.21 2.76 5.38
N ILE A 14 5.24 3.73 4.46
CA ILE A 14 5.24 5.16 4.81
C ILE A 14 3.99 5.49 5.62
N PHE A 15 2.82 4.98 5.22
CA PHE A 15 1.58 5.23 5.95
C PHE A 15 1.58 4.61 7.34
N LEU A 16 2.08 3.37 7.47
CA LEU A 16 2.27 2.73 8.77
C LEU A 16 3.20 3.55 9.68
N PHE A 17 4.33 4.05 9.15
CA PHE A 17 5.24 4.92 9.90
C PHE A 17 4.58 6.23 10.32
N LEU A 18 3.76 6.84 9.46
CA LEU A 18 3.00 8.04 9.81
C LEU A 18 2.00 7.77 10.94
N ILE A 19 1.27 6.65 10.89
CA ILE A 19 0.33 6.25 11.94
C ILE A 19 1.05 6.05 13.28
N ILE A 20 2.13 5.26 13.29
CA ILE A 20 2.89 4.96 14.50
C ILE A 20 3.57 6.23 15.03
N GLY A 21 4.18 7.02 14.15
CA GLY A 21 4.84 8.27 14.51
C GLY A 21 3.88 9.30 15.09
N ALA A 22 2.67 9.42 14.52
CA ALA A 22 1.62 10.30 15.04
C ALA A 22 1.14 9.84 16.43
N ARG A 23 1.07 8.53 16.67
CA ARG A 23 0.66 7.96 17.96
C ARG A 23 1.70 8.15 19.05
N LEU A 24 2.98 8.05 18.71
CA LEU A 24 4.11 8.17 19.65
C LEU A 24 4.60 9.62 19.81
N ASP A 25 3.93 10.58 19.18
CA ASP A 25 4.32 12.00 19.12
C ASP A 25 5.74 12.23 18.57
N TRP A 26 6.24 11.30 17.73
CA TRP A 26 7.56 11.40 17.11
C TRP A 26 7.59 12.35 15.91
N LEU A 27 6.42 12.81 15.47
CA LEU A 27 6.27 13.72 14.34
C LEU A 27 6.20 15.19 14.77
N GLY A 28 6.60 15.51 16.01
CA GLY A 28 6.74 16.88 16.50
C GLY A 28 5.41 17.65 16.50
N GLY A 29 4.32 17.01 16.95
CA GLY A 29 2.99 17.62 16.97
C GLY A 29 2.27 17.65 15.62
N TRP A 30 2.79 16.99 14.57
CA TRP A 30 2.11 16.88 13.26
C TRP A 30 0.66 16.40 13.38
N ASN A 31 0.37 15.50 14.31
CA ASN A 31 -0.99 15.01 14.61
C ASN A 31 -1.98 16.10 15.09
N HIS A 32 -1.52 17.28 15.50
CA HIS A 32 -2.36 18.41 15.92
C HIS A 32 -2.68 19.38 14.76
N GLU A 33 -2.03 19.24 13.60
CA GLU A 33 -2.34 20.06 12.44
C GLU A 33 -3.55 19.50 11.67
N SER A 34 -4.49 20.38 11.30
CA SER A 34 -5.68 19.98 10.53
C SER A 34 -5.35 19.31 9.20
N ARG A 35 -4.25 19.72 8.54
CA ARG A 35 -3.78 19.14 7.28
C ARG A 35 -3.31 17.69 7.42
N SER A 36 -2.85 17.29 8.60
CA SER A 36 -2.32 15.95 8.82
C SER A 36 -3.41 14.90 8.78
N PHE A 37 -4.57 15.23 9.34
CA PHE A 37 -5.76 14.39 9.24
C PHE A 37 -6.20 14.23 7.78
N ASP A 38 -6.27 15.32 7.01
CA ASP A 38 -6.62 15.28 5.58
C ASP A 38 -5.65 14.39 4.78
N ILE A 39 -4.35 14.48 5.06
CA ILE A 39 -3.32 13.64 4.43
C ILE A 39 -3.52 12.17 4.81
N MET A 40 -3.80 11.86 6.08
CA MET A 40 -4.05 10.47 6.51
C MET A 40 -5.28 9.88 5.84
N VAL A 41 -6.38 10.64 5.75
CA VAL A 41 -7.61 10.22 5.05
C VAL A 41 -7.35 10.03 3.57
N MET A 42 -6.59 10.91 2.94
CA MET A 42 -6.20 10.76 1.54
C MET A 42 -5.39 9.47 1.33
N LEU A 43 -4.39 9.21 2.16
CA LEU A 43 -3.55 8.00 2.07
C LEU A 43 -4.36 6.72 2.30
N PHE A 44 -5.27 6.72 3.27
CA PHE A 44 -6.20 5.62 3.53
C PHE A 44 -7.03 5.22 2.29
N ILE A 45 -7.38 6.18 1.42
CA ILE A 45 -8.12 5.89 0.18
C ILE A 45 -7.17 5.52 -0.96
N VAL A 46 -6.06 6.26 -1.09
CA VAL A 46 -5.19 6.22 -2.27
C VAL A 46 -4.31 4.97 -2.29
N ILE A 47 -3.82 4.53 -1.13
CA ILE A 47 -2.94 3.35 -1.01
C ILE A 47 -3.63 2.05 -1.46
N PRO A 48 -4.84 1.69 -0.99
CA PRO A 48 -5.51 0.46 -1.45
C PRO A 48 -5.80 0.50 -2.95
N ILE A 49 -6.13 1.68 -3.52
CA ILE A 49 -6.35 1.84 -4.97
C ILE A 49 -5.07 1.53 -5.76
N PHE A 50 -3.93 2.11 -5.37
CA PHE A 50 -2.68 1.90 -6.10
C PHE A 50 -2.14 0.48 -5.96
N THR A 51 -2.25 -0.11 -4.77
CA THR A 51 -1.83 -1.50 -4.52
C THR A 51 -2.74 -2.50 -5.25
N ALA A 52 -4.05 -2.24 -5.35
CA ALA A 52 -4.96 -3.02 -6.18
C ALA A 52 -4.62 -2.90 -7.68
N ALA A 53 -4.33 -1.70 -8.17
CA ALA A 53 -3.92 -1.49 -9.56
C ALA A 53 -2.61 -2.23 -9.89
N LEU A 54 -1.66 -2.24 -8.94
CA LEU A 54 -0.42 -3.02 -9.06
C LEU A 54 -0.73 -4.51 -9.13
N LEU A 55 -1.54 -5.05 -8.22
CA LEU A 55 -1.95 -6.46 -8.21
C LEU A 55 -2.63 -6.86 -9.52
N PHE A 56 -3.55 -6.03 -10.02
CA PHE A 56 -4.21 -6.26 -11.30
C PHE A 56 -3.20 -6.28 -12.46
N GLY A 57 -2.30 -5.29 -12.50
CA GLY A 57 -1.25 -5.20 -13.52
C GLY A 57 -0.30 -6.39 -13.52
N GLU A 58 0.13 -6.85 -12.34
CA GLU A 58 0.96 -8.05 -12.20
C GLU A 58 0.22 -9.32 -12.61
N SER A 59 -1.06 -9.43 -12.23
CA SER A 59 -1.90 -10.58 -12.61
C SER A 59 -2.06 -10.67 -14.11
N VAL A 60 -2.44 -9.57 -14.79
CA VAL A 60 -2.61 -9.53 -16.24
C VAL A 60 -1.30 -9.88 -16.96
N ARG A 61 -0.16 -9.37 -16.48
CA ARG A 61 1.16 -9.70 -17.05
C ARG A 61 1.49 -11.17 -16.87
N TYR A 62 1.22 -11.73 -15.69
CA TYR A 62 1.41 -13.13 -15.41
C TYR A 62 0.58 -14.01 -16.37
N TYR A 63 -0.72 -13.74 -16.50
CA TYR A 63 -1.60 -14.47 -17.42
C TYR A 63 -1.12 -14.41 -18.88
N ARG A 64 -0.71 -13.23 -19.36
CA ARG A 64 -0.19 -13.08 -20.74
C ARG A 64 1.10 -13.87 -20.96
N LYS A 65 2.01 -13.90 -19.99
CA LYS A 65 3.27 -14.64 -20.08
C LYS A 65 3.08 -16.15 -20.02
N VAL A 66 2.20 -16.64 -19.13
CA VAL A 66 1.81 -18.06 -19.07
C VAL A 66 1.26 -18.53 -20.42
N LYS A 67 0.44 -17.71 -21.07
CA LYS A 67 -0.10 -18.00 -22.41
C LYS A 67 1.01 -18.05 -23.50
N SER A 68 2.10 -17.32 -23.33
CA SER A 68 3.18 -17.20 -24.30
C SER A 68 4.24 -18.31 -24.21
N LYS A 69 4.12 -19.26 -23.26
CA LYS A 69 5.12 -20.32 -22.98
C LYS A 69 6.55 -19.80 -22.70
N ASP A 70 6.71 -18.53 -22.35
CA ASP A 70 7.98 -17.99 -21.86
C ASP A 70 8.21 -18.53 -20.45
N GLU A 71 8.98 -19.62 -20.35
CA GLU A 71 9.18 -20.40 -19.11
C GLU A 71 10.06 -19.73 -18.05
N THR A 72 10.56 -18.52 -18.29
CA THR A 72 11.42 -17.85 -17.30
C THR A 72 10.59 -17.11 -16.26
N ARG A 73 10.23 -17.88 -15.21
CA ARG A 73 9.79 -17.51 -13.84
C ARG A 73 9.60 -16.02 -13.54
N SER A 74 8.47 -15.72 -12.88
CA SER A 74 8.49 -15.25 -11.48
C SER A 74 7.07 -15.14 -10.90
N ILE A 75 6.57 -16.22 -10.28
CA ILE A 75 5.32 -16.21 -9.46
C ILE A 75 5.46 -15.23 -8.27
N LEU A 76 6.69 -14.86 -7.90
CA LEU A 76 6.98 -13.90 -6.83
C LEU A 76 6.36 -12.52 -7.08
N LEU A 77 6.19 -12.10 -8.34
CA LEU A 77 5.67 -10.78 -8.68
C LEU A 77 4.18 -10.59 -8.31
N PRO A 78 3.25 -11.46 -8.76
CA PRO A 78 1.86 -11.38 -8.32
C PRO A 78 1.70 -11.70 -6.83
N GLY A 79 2.50 -12.63 -6.29
CA GLY A 79 2.48 -12.93 -4.85
C GLY A 79 2.88 -11.73 -3.97
N LEU A 80 3.93 -11.00 -4.35
CA LEU A 80 4.38 -9.79 -3.65
C LEU A 80 3.35 -8.67 -3.78
N ALA A 81 2.74 -8.48 -4.95
CA ALA A 81 1.68 -7.49 -5.12
C ALA A 81 0.43 -7.82 -4.27
N LEU A 82 0.10 -9.11 -4.12
CA LEU A 82 -0.98 -9.56 -3.25
C LEU A 82 -0.67 -9.28 -1.78
N LEU A 83 0.55 -9.61 -1.33
CA LEU A 83 0.99 -9.35 0.04
C LEU A 83 0.88 -7.87 0.39
N ILE A 84 1.35 -6.99 -0.50
CA ILE A 84 1.31 -5.54 -0.30
C ILE A 84 -0.11 -4.99 -0.28
N PHE A 85 -0.99 -5.54 -1.13
CA PHE A 85 -2.41 -5.17 -1.10
C PHE A 85 -3.08 -5.60 0.20
N LEU A 86 -2.82 -6.82 0.67
CA LEU A 86 -3.34 -7.30 1.96
C LEU A 86 -2.79 -6.50 3.13
N GLU A 87 -1.52 -6.11 3.08
CA GLU A 87 -0.90 -5.22 4.05
C GLU A 87 -1.61 -3.86 4.10
N ALA A 88 -1.82 -3.21 2.94
CA ALA A 88 -2.55 -1.95 2.85
C ALA A 88 -3.95 -2.07 3.49
N LEU A 89 -4.71 -3.11 3.14
CA LEU A 89 -6.03 -3.35 3.72
C LEU A 89 -5.98 -3.60 5.23
N SER A 90 -4.94 -4.27 5.73
CA SER A 90 -4.77 -4.53 7.16
C SER A 90 -4.50 -3.25 7.94
N ILE A 91 -3.69 -2.34 7.37
CA ILE A 91 -3.42 -1.02 7.93
C ILE A 91 -4.70 -0.20 7.97
N ASP A 92 -5.47 -0.18 6.87
CA ASP A 92 -6.74 0.51 6.80
C ASP A 92 -7.74 -0.04 7.83
N PHE A 93 -7.85 -1.36 7.94
CA PHE A 93 -8.72 -1.99 8.93
C PHE A 93 -8.33 -1.61 10.35
N TYR A 94 -7.02 -1.62 10.66
CA TYR A 94 -6.52 -1.15 11.94
C TYR A 94 -6.91 0.31 12.20
N MET A 95 -6.74 1.21 11.22
CA MET A 95 -7.17 2.62 11.30
C MET A 95 -8.67 2.75 11.63
N LEU A 96 -9.52 1.99 10.95
CA LEU A 96 -10.97 1.98 11.19
C LEU A 96 -11.32 1.52 12.62
N THR A 97 -10.56 0.58 13.18
CA THR A 97 -10.76 0.16 14.58
C THR A 97 -10.38 1.23 15.59
N GLN A 98 -9.38 2.06 15.29
CA GLN A 98 -8.96 3.17 16.16
C GLN A 98 -9.95 4.34 16.12
N LEU A 99 -10.57 4.62 14.97
CA LEU A 99 -11.58 5.69 14.81
C LEU A 99 -12.89 5.44 15.57
N ARG A 100 -13.13 4.21 16.06
CA ARG A 100 -14.32 3.84 16.84
C ARG A 100 -14.15 4.00 18.36
N MET A 101 -12.96 4.39 18.83
CA MET A 101 -12.70 4.76 20.23
C MET A 101 -12.81 6.27 20.40
#